data_AF-A0A433DY02-F1
#
_entry.id   AF-A0A433DY02-F1
#
_cell.length_a   1.000
_cell.length_b   1.000
_cell.length_c   1.000
_cell.angle_alpha   90.00
_cell.angle_beta   90.00
_cell.angle_gamma   90.00
#
_symmetry.space_group_name_H-M   'P 1'
#
loop_
_entity.id
_entity.type
_entity.pdbx_description
1 polymer ?
#
loop_
_entity_poly.entity_id
_entity_poly.type
_entity_poly.pdbx_seq_one_letter_code
_entity_poly.pdbx_strand_id
1 'polypeptide(L)' 'MGDTFGGEYRRPDNSGIGPSKRVLQDRASFDCAPRAGVGCLLALPASLLFWAGIIAAAREILGVVA' A
#
# COMPACT_ATOMS: atom_id res chain seq x y z
N MET A 1 8.60 22.62 -17.51
CA MET A 1 8.45 21.16 -17.61
C MET A 1 9.65 20.55 -16.93
N GLY A 2 9.45 19.87 -15.81
CA GLY A 2 10.51 19.28 -15.00
C GLY A 2 9.91 18.14 -14.18
N ASP A 3 10.35 16.94 -14.52
CA ASP A 3 10.56 15.76 -13.67
C ASP A 3 9.32 15.12 -13.04
N THR A 4 8.63 14.30 -13.83
CA THR A 4 7.46 13.52 -13.40
C THR A 4 7.77 12.25 -12.61
N PHE A 5 9.03 11.77 -12.51
CA PHE A 5 9.30 10.47 -11.87
C PHE A 5 10.69 10.32 -11.18
N GLY A 6 11.40 11.41 -10.86
CA GLY A 6 12.76 11.32 -10.30
C GLY A 6 13.14 12.33 -9.22
N GLY A 7 12.24 13.23 -8.83
CA GLY A 7 12.48 14.16 -7.74
C GLY A 7 12.39 13.45 -6.39
N GLU A 8 13.26 13.81 -5.44
CA GLU A 8 13.07 13.47 -4.03
C GLU A 8 11.60 13.70 -3.67
N TYR A 9 10.93 12.67 -3.15
CA TYR A 9 9.51 12.72 -2.80
C TYR A 9 9.34 13.62 -1.57
N ARG A 10 9.50 14.93 -1.77
CA ARG A 10 9.43 15.92 -0.71
C ARG A 10 7.97 16.14 -0.40
N ARG A 11 7.59 15.84 0.84
CA ARG A 11 6.23 16.03 1.34
C ARG A 11 5.75 17.47 1.05
N PRO A 12 4.53 17.67 0.54
CA PRO A 12 3.98 19.01 0.32
C PRO A 12 3.99 19.84 1.61
N ASP A 13 4.40 21.11 1.54
CA ASP A 13 4.45 22.06 2.66
C ASP A 13 3.09 22.14 3.38
N ASN A 14 3.05 22.18 4.71
CA ASN A 14 1.86 22.12 5.57
C ASN A 14 1.23 23.46 5.92
N SER A 15 1.76 24.55 5.40
CA SER A 15 1.24 25.90 5.58
C SER A 15 -0.19 26.11 5.05
N GLY A 16 -0.71 25.23 4.19
CA GLY A 16 -2.04 25.37 3.57
C GLY A 16 -2.12 26.51 2.54
N ILE A 17 -0.99 27.14 2.23
CA ILE A 17 -0.88 28.27 1.31
C ILE A 17 0.00 27.81 0.15
N GLY A 18 -0.58 27.76 -1.06
CA GLY A 18 0.12 27.35 -2.27
C GLY A 18 0.16 28.49 -3.29
N PRO A 19 1.30 28.71 -3.97
CA PRO A 19 1.41 29.76 -5.00
C PRO A 19 0.58 29.47 -6.25
N SER A 20 0.06 28.24 -6.40
CA SER A 20 -0.78 27.84 -7.54
C SER A 20 -1.83 26.81 -7.15
N LYS A 21 -2.92 26.77 -7.93
CA LYS A 21 -3.98 25.76 -7.81
C LYS A 21 -3.45 24.33 -7.88
N ARG A 22 -2.40 24.10 -8.68
CA ARG A 22 -1.75 22.79 -8.83
C ARG A 22 -1.12 22.32 -7.52
N VAL A 23 -0.42 23.20 -6.81
CA VAL A 23 0.21 22.87 -5.50
C VAL A 23 -0.85 22.51 -4.46
N LEU A 24 -2.00 23.19 -4.47
CA LEU A 24 -3.11 22.88 -3.57
C LEU A 24 -3.77 21.53 -3.89
N GLN A 25 -3.91 21.21 -5.18
CA GLN A 25 -4.44 19.91 -5.63
C GLN A 25 -3.49 18.74 -5.34
N ASP A 26 -2.19 18.92 -5.55
CA ASP A 26 -1.18 17.92 -5.21
C ASP A 26 -1.11 17.67 -3.69
N ARG A 27 -1.38 18.69 -2.89
CA ARG A 27 -1.53 18.52 -1.44
C ARG A 27 -2.80 17.74 -1.09
N ALA A 28 -3.95 18.13 -1.66
CA ALA A 28 -5.22 17.45 -1.41
C ALA A 28 -5.16 15.97 -1.82
N SER A 29 -4.47 15.64 -2.92
CA SER A 29 -4.25 14.26 -3.34
C SER A 29 -3.34 13.49 -2.38
N PHE A 30 -2.29 14.13 -1.86
CA PHE A 30 -1.41 13.54 -0.84
C PHE A 30 -2.15 13.27 0.49
N ASP A 31 -2.99 14.20 0.95
CA ASP A 31 -3.76 14.05 2.19
C ASP A 31 -4.87 12.97 2.06
N CYS A 32 -5.42 12.79 0.85
CA CYS A 32 -6.39 11.74 0.53
C CYS A 32 -5.74 10.39 0.17
N ALA A 33 -4.42 10.33 0.00
CA ALA A 33 -3.74 9.08 -0.33
C ALA A 33 -3.88 8.12 0.86
N PRO A 34 -4.37 6.89 0.64
CA PRO A 34 -4.46 5.91 1.72
C PRO A 34 -3.07 5.70 2.32
N ARG A 35 -2.97 5.72 3.66
CA ARG A 35 -1.70 5.43 4.35
C ARG A 35 -1.15 4.12 3.82
N ALA A 36 0.12 4.11 3.41
CA ALA A 36 0.79 2.95 2.83
C ALA A 36 0.62 1.66 3.68
N GLY A 37 0.44 1.78 4.99
CA GLY A 37 0.22 0.65 5.90
C GLY A 37 -1.16 -0.02 5.84
N VAL A 38 -2.19 0.63 5.27
CA VAL A 38 -3.56 0.06 5.23
C VAL A 38 -3.61 -1.19 4.34
N GLY A 39 -2.88 -1.19 3.21
CA GLY A 39 -2.77 -2.36 2.34
C GLY A 39 -2.04 -3.52 3.02
N CYS A 40 -0.95 -3.25 3.75
CA CYS A 40 -0.18 -4.27 4.46
C CYS A 40 -0.98 -4.93 5.59
N LEU A 41 -1.82 -4.17 6.30
CA LEU A 41 -2.68 -4.70 7.37
C LEU A 41 -3.67 -5.75 6.87
N LEU A 42 -4.10 -5.68 5.61
CA LEU A 42 -4.99 -6.67 4.99
C LEU A 42 -4.21 -7.77 4.25
N ALA A 43 -3.10 -7.43 3.61
CA ALA A 43 -2.29 -8.37 2.85
C ALA A 43 -1.64 -9.45 3.73
N LEU A 44 -1.14 -9.07 4.90
CA LEU A 44 -0.53 -10.01 5.85
C LEU A 44 -1.50 -11.13 6.29
N PRO A 45 -2.68 -10.85 6.86
CA PRO A 45 -3.61 -11.90 7.27
C PRO A 45 -4.13 -12.73 6.08
N ALA A 46 -4.34 -12.12 4.92
CA ALA A 46 -4.72 -12.85 3.70
C ALA A 46 -3.65 -13.86 3.28
N SER A 47 -2.36 -13.46 3.30
CA SER A 47 -1.25 -14.35 2.97
C SER A 47 -1.10 -15.50 3.97
N LEU A 48 -1.30 -15.24 5.26
CA LEU A 48 -1.24 -16.26 6.31
C LEU A 48 -2.34 -17.31 6.15
N LEU A 49 -3.58 -16.88 5.88
CA LEU A 49 -4.70 -17.78 5.64
C LEU A 49 -4.47 -18.65 4.40
N PHE A 50 -3.92 -18.08 3.33
CA PHE A 50 -3.58 -18.82 2.12
C PHE A 50 -2.56 -19.94 2.40
N TRP A 51 -1.44 -19.61 3.05
CA TRP A 51 -0.42 -20.61 3.39
C TRP A 51 -0.91 -21.65 4.40
N ALA A 52 -1.71 -21.24 5.40
CA ALA A 52 -2.31 -22.17 6.35
C ALA A 52 -3.25 -23.17 5.64
N GLY A 53 -4.05 -22.71 4.68
CA GLY A 53 -4.91 -23.56 3.87
C GLY A 53 -4.12 -24.58 3.03
N ILE A 54 -3.01 -24.14 2.40
CA ILE A 54 -2.12 -25.04 1.65
C ILE A 54 -1.53 -26.11 2.56
N ILE A 55 -1.02 -25.73 3.73
CA ILE A 55 -0.42 -26.67 4.68
C ILE A 55 -1.45 -27.69 5.18
N ALA A 56 -2.66 -27.23 5.52
CA ALA A 56 -3.75 -28.11 5.94
C ALA A 56 -4.13 -29.10 4.84
N ALA A 57 -4.32 -28.63 3.61
CA ALA A 57 -4.63 -29.49 2.47
C ALA A 57 -3.49 -30.48 2.17
N ALA A 58 -2.24 -30.05 2.24
CA ALA A 58 -1.09 -30.92 2.03
C ALA A 58 -1.00 -32.03 3.09
N ARG A 59 -1.35 -31.73 4.35
CA ARG A 59 -1.40 -32.73 5.43
C ARG A 59 -2.49 -33.76 5.22
N GLU A 60 -3.67 -33.35 4.77
CA GLU A 60 -4.77 -34.26 4.44
C GLU A 60 -4.39 -35.17 3.26
N ILE A 61 -3.80 -34.62 2.20
CA ILE A 61 -3.37 -35.41 1.03
C ILE A 61 -2.26 -36.40 1.41
N LEU A 62 -1.25 -35.97 2.17
CA LEU A 62 -0.17 -36.87 2.64
C LEU A 62 -0.66 -37.91 3.64
N GLY A 63 -1.63 -37.56 4.49
CA GLY A 63 -2.26 -38.49 5.44
C GLY A 63 -3.20 -39.50 4.78
N VAL A 64 -3.74 -39.19 3.60
CA VAL A 64 -4.52 -40.11 2.75
C VAL A 64 -3.61 -41.03 1.90
N VAL A 65 -2.36 -40.63 1.65
CA VAL A 65 -1.39 -41.39 0.84
C VAL A 65 -0.49 -42.32 1.68
N ALA A 66 -0.48 -42.18 3.01
CA ALA A 66 0.23 -43.06 3.95
C ALA A 66 -0.68 -44.20 4.45
#